data_AF-A0AAU7TLU1-F1
#
_entry.id   AF-A0AAU7TLU1-F1
#
_cell.length_a   1.000
_cell.length_b   1.000
_cell.length_c   1.000
_cell.angle_alpha   90.00
_cell.angle_beta   90.00
_cell.angle_gamma   90.00
#
_symmetry.space_group_name_H-M   'P 1'
#
loop_
_entity.id
_entity.type
_entity.pdbx_description
1 polymer ?
#
loop_
_entity_poly.entity_id
_entity_poly.type
_entity_poly.pdbx_seq_one_letter_code
_entity_poly.pdbx_strand_id
1 'polypeptide(L)'
;MANDPALEHALLEHLRFAPLSRAELARRTGVSEERVQAALKDLVTGTFVARRPQDDGPADYELTEAGAGRLDLMEELQRSPLKVMAKVFGALVVQVVRPEKAPTPLPGTQAPNWGTLLFILLPVVAVIAVILGNVVNSGASLGTVALFLLLVAAKFAWAFRGRRFRK
;
A
#
# COMPACT_ATOMS: atom_id res chain seq x y z
N MET A 1 15.59 10.66 -1.57
CA MET A 1 14.94 11.73 -2.37
C MET A 1 13.63 11.16 -2.88
N ALA A 2 12.57 11.97 -2.87
CA ALA A 2 11.20 11.49 -2.85
C ALA A 2 10.80 10.72 -4.11
N ASN A 3 10.19 9.55 -3.91
CA ASN A 3 9.29 8.90 -4.87
C ASN A 3 8.19 9.91 -5.21
N ASP A 4 8.33 10.60 -6.34
CA ASP A 4 7.28 11.44 -6.88
C ASP A 4 6.32 10.55 -7.68
N PRO A 5 5.13 10.22 -7.15
CA PRO A 5 4.21 9.30 -7.80
C PRO A 5 3.68 9.84 -9.13
N ALA A 6 3.68 11.18 -9.33
CA ALA A 6 3.27 11.79 -10.58
C ALA A 6 4.35 11.60 -11.66
N LEU A 7 5.63 11.79 -11.28
CA LEU A 7 6.76 11.50 -12.18
C LEU A 7 6.82 10.01 -12.53
N GLU A 8 6.65 9.14 -11.53
CA GLU A 8 6.58 7.69 -11.75
C GLU A 8 5.51 7.33 -12.77
N HIS A 9 4.28 7.81 -12.58
CA HIS A 9 3.17 7.56 -13.49
C HIS A 9 3.49 8.04 -14.92
N ALA A 10 3.98 9.28 -15.07
CA ALA A 10 4.34 9.83 -16.38
C ALA A 10 5.44 9.01 -17.10
N LEU A 11 6.44 8.53 -16.35
CA LEU A 11 7.50 7.69 -16.93
C LEU A 11 6.94 6.35 -17.42
N LEU A 12 6.12 5.67 -16.61
CA LEU A 12 5.51 4.40 -17.00
C LEU A 12 4.56 4.57 -18.18
N GLU A 13 3.80 5.67 -18.23
CA GLU A 13 2.89 5.99 -19.32
C GLU A 13 3.64 6.23 -20.64
N HIS A 14 4.77 6.94 -20.63
CA HIS A 14 5.58 7.11 -21.84
C HIS A 14 6.23 5.81 -22.31
N LEU A 15 6.68 4.96 -21.39
CA LEU A 15 7.31 3.67 -21.70
C LEU A 15 6.31 2.61 -22.19
N ARG A 16 5.01 2.79 -21.95
CA ARG A 16 3.95 1.88 -22.42
C ARG A 16 3.90 1.77 -23.94
N PHE A 17 4.25 2.82 -24.67
CA PHE A 17 4.11 2.86 -26.13
C PHE A 17 5.35 2.41 -26.88
N ALA A 18 6.54 2.66 -26.33
CA ALA A 18 7.81 2.28 -26.92
C ALA A 18 8.93 2.29 -25.87
N PRO A 19 10.02 1.52 -26.08
CA PRO A 19 11.26 1.72 -25.34
C PRO A 19 11.82 3.12 -25.59
N LEU A 20 12.24 3.82 -24.54
CA LEU A 20 12.76 5.18 -24.63
C LEU A 20 14.07 5.33 -23.86
N SER A 21 14.96 6.17 -24.40
CA SER A 21 16.17 6.58 -23.71
C SER A 21 15.85 7.58 -22.59
N ARG A 22 16.78 7.72 -21.63
CA ARG A 22 16.65 8.68 -20.53
C ARG A 22 16.46 10.12 -21.03
N ALA A 23 17.21 10.53 -22.05
CA ALA A 23 17.15 11.89 -22.58
C ALA A 23 15.78 12.18 -23.20
N GLU A 24 15.19 11.19 -23.88
CA GLU A 24 13.86 11.31 -24.46
C GLU A 24 12.77 11.37 -23.38
N LEU A 25 12.89 10.56 -22.32
CA LEU A 25 11.99 10.64 -21.16
C LEU A 25 12.07 11.99 -20.45
N ALA A 26 13.26 12.54 -20.26
CA ALA A 26 13.46 13.88 -19.68
C ALA A 26 12.80 14.97 -20.55
N ARG A 27 12.96 14.88 -21.87
CA ARG A 27 12.33 15.79 -22.82
C ARG A 27 10.81 15.75 -22.77
N ARG A 28 10.21 14.55 -22.73
CA ARG A 28 8.74 14.37 -22.73
C ARG A 28 8.08 14.75 -21.41
N THR A 29 8.75 14.46 -20.30
CA THR A 29 8.25 14.81 -18.96
C THR A 29 8.54 16.26 -18.58
N GLY A 30 9.46 16.94 -19.27
CA GLY A 30 9.92 18.29 -18.91
C GLY A 30 10.76 18.33 -17.63
N VAL A 31 11.24 17.17 -17.16
CA VAL A 31 12.00 17.02 -15.91
C VAL A 31 13.48 16.84 -16.23
N SER A 32 14.37 17.26 -15.31
CA SER A 32 15.81 17.09 -15.49
C SER A 32 16.21 15.62 -15.62
N GLU A 33 17.24 15.34 -16.44
CA GLU A 33 17.75 13.98 -16.62
C GLU A 33 18.18 13.30 -15.31
N GLU A 34 18.70 14.07 -14.34
CA GLU A 34 19.10 13.55 -13.03
C GLU A 34 17.91 13.02 -12.23
N ARG A 35 16.77 13.74 -12.25
CA ARG A 35 15.55 13.29 -11.58
C ARG A 35 14.97 12.07 -12.27
N VAL A 36 14.97 12.05 -13.61
CA VAL A 36 14.55 10.88 -14.39
C VAL A 36 15.47 9.69 -14.08
N GLN A 37 16.79 9.89 -13.98
CA GLN A 37 17.74 8.84 -13.61
C GLN A 37 17.45 8.25 -12.24
N ALA A 38 17.17 9.09 -11.25
CA ALA A 38 16.84 8.65 -9.90
C ALA A 38 15.54 7.81 -9.89
N ALA A 39 14.49 8.29 -10.56
CA ALA A 39 13.23 7.57 -10.67
C ALA A 39 13.37 6.24 -11.43
N LEU A 40 14.10 6.23 -12.56
CA LEU A 40 14.37 5.01 -13.32
C LEU A 40 15.17 3.99 -12.50
N LYS A 41 16.10 4.42 -11.65
CA LYS A 41 16.83 3.53 -10.76
C LYS A 41 15.88 2.81 -9.79
N ASP A 42 14.93 3.55 -9.22
CA ASP A 42 13.94 2.99 -8.30
C ASP A 42 12.97 2.04 -9.03
N LEU A 43 12.53 2.40 -10.24
CA LEU A 43 11.68 1.57 -11.09
C LEU A 43 12.35 0.28 -11.57
N VAL A 44 13.64 0.34 -11.92
CA VAL A 44 14.43 -0.85 -12.28
C VAL A 44 14.64 -1.74 -11.05
N THR A 45 14.93 -1.14 -9.89
CA THR A 45 15.04 -1.89 -8.62
C THR A 45 13.72 -2.58 -8.26
N GLY A 46 12.59 -1.91 -8.54
CA GLY A 46 11.24 -2.43 -8.36
C GLY A 46 10.78 -3.39 -9.46
N THR A 47 11.62 -3.72 -10.45
CA THR A 47 11.31 -4.60 -11.59
C THR A 47 10.17 -4.12 -12.50
N PHE A 48 9.78 -2.84 -12.40
CA PHE A 48 8.73 -2.22 -13.21
C PHE A 48 9.23 -1.77 -14.58
N VAL A 49 10.53 -1.53 -14.69
CA VAL A 49 11.21 -1.12 -15.93
C VAL A 49 12.46 -1.97 -16.09
N ALA A 50 12.72 -2.43 -17.31
CA ALA A 50 13.97 -3.11 -17.65
C ALA A 50 14.89 -2.18 -18.43
N ARG A 51 16.20 -2.31 -18.20
CA ARG A 51 17.23 -1.56 -18.92
C ARG A 51 17.75 -2.43 -20.05
N ARG A 52 17.62 -1.95 -21.29
CA ARG A 52 18.14 -2.62 -22.48
C ARG A 52 19.44 -1.94 -22.91
N PRO A 53 20.60 -2.61 -22.80
CA PRO A 53 21.84 -2.07 -23.34
C PRO A 53 21.74 -1.96 -24.86
N GLN A 54 22.25 -0.86 -25.41
CA GLN A 54 22.45 -0.68 -26.85
C GLN A 54 23.95 -0.76 -27.14
N ASP A 55 24.30 -1.31 -28.31
CA ASP A 55 25.71 -1.51 -28.70
C ASP A 55 26.46 -0.18 -28.92
N ASP A 56 25.78 0.86 -29.41
CA ASP A 56 26.39 2.15 -29.78
C ASP A 56 25.68 3.38 -29.16
N GLY A 57 25.04 3.23 -27.99
CA GLY A 57 24.22 4.32 -27.45
C GLY A 57 23.88 4.27 -25.96
N PRO A 58 23.24 5.33 -25.43
CA PRO A 58 22.67 5.30 -24.10
C PRO A 58 21.61 4.20 -24.02
N ALA A 59 21.60 3.46 -22.92
CA ALA A 59 20.64 2.37 -22.73
C ALA A 59 19.20 2.88 -22.82
N ASP A 60 18.37 2.08 -23.48
CA ASP A 60 16.93 2.27 -23.49
C ASP A 60 16.30 1.62 -22.28
N TYR A 61 15.12 2.12 -21.93
CA TYR A 61 14.29 1.60 -20.87
C TYR A 61 13.01 1.08 -21.49
N GLU A 62 12.55 -0.08 -21.03
CA GLU A 62 11.30 -0.71 -21.49
C GLU A 62 10.40 -1.03 -20.30
N LEU A 63 9.10 -0.94 -20.52
CA LEU A 63 8.10 -1.29 -19.51
C LEU A 63 8.02 -2.82 -19.40
N THR A 64 8.09 -3.34 -18.17
CA THR A 64 7.87 -4.77 -17.91
C THR A 64 6.38 -5.06 -17.72
N GLU A 65 5.98 -6.34 -17.73
CA GLU A 65 4.60 -6.74 -17.39
C GLU A 65 4.19 -6.27 -15.99
N ALA A 66 5.11 -6.31 -15.02
CA ALA A 66 4.87 -5.81 -13.67
C ALA A 66 4.67 -4.29 -13.64
N GLY A 67 5.42 -3.55 -14.47
CA GLY A 67 5.25 -2.11 -14.65
C GLY A 67 3.91 -1.76 -15.29
N ALA A 68 3.48 -2.50 -16.30
CA ALA A 68 2.17 -2.34 -16.93
C ALA A 68 1.02 -2.56 -15.94
N GLY A 69 1.07 -3.63 -15.14
CA GLY A 69 0.06 -3.88 -14.11
C GLY A 69 0.02 -2.79 -13.03
N ARG A 70 1.17 -2.19 -12.69
CA ARG A 70 1.24 -1.07 -11.75
C ARG A 70 0.63 0.22 -12.33
N LEU A 71 0.90 0.49 -13.61
CA LEU A 71 0.30 1.62 -14.33
C LEU A 71 -1.22 1.49 -14.38
N ASP A 72 -1.75 0.30 -14.69
CA ASP A 72 -3.19 0.04 -14.70
C ASP A 72 -3.83 0.29 -13.32
N LEU A 73 -3.18 -0.15 -12.24
CA LEU A 73 -3.65 0.13 -10.88
C LEU A 73 -3.66 1.63 -10.56
N MET A 74 -2.63 2.37 -10.98
CA MET A 74 -2.57 3.82 -10.81
C MET A 74 -3.70 4.52 -11.59
N GLU A 75 -3.96 4.12 -12.83
CA GLU A 75 -5.08 4.63 -13.63
C GLU A 75 -6.44 4.29 -13.00
N GLU A 76 -6.62 3.06 -12.49
CA GLU A 76 -7.86 2.64 -11.84
C GLU A 76 -8.11 3.44 -10.55
N LEU A 77 -7.05 3.74 -9.78
CA LEU A 77 -7.11 4.59 -8.59
C LEU A 77 -7.49 6.03 -8.92
N GLN A 78 -7.00 6.59 -10.03
CA GLN A 78 -7.36 7.94 -10.46
C GLN A 78 -8.81 8.01 -10.97
N ARG A 79 -9.25 7.01 -11.75
CA ARG A 79 -10.62 6.99 -12.31
C ARG A 79 -11.68 6.64 -11.27
N SER A 80 -11.37 5.80 -10.29
CA SER A 80 -12.36 5.31 -9.32
C SER A 80 -11.69 4.86 -8.01
N PRO A 81 -11.21 5.81 -7.18
CA PRO A 81 -10.49 5.50 -5.95
C PRO A 81 -11.31 4.63 -4.98
N LEU A 82 -12.63 4.84 -4.94
CA LEU A 82 -13.56 4.05 -4.13
C LEU A 82 -13.70 2.59 -4.60
N LYS A 83 -13.57 2.32 -5.91
CA LYS A 83 -13.72 0.97 -6.48
C LYS A 83 -12.48 0.12 -6.23
N VAL A 84 -11.29 0.71 -6.33
CA VAL A 84 -10.04 0.03 -5.98
C VAL A 84 -9.99 -0.26 -4.47
N MET A 85 -10.37 0.71 -3.64
CA MET A 85 -10.52 0.48 -2.19
C MET A 85 -11.51 -0.65 -1.89
N ALA A 86 -12.67 -0.69 -2.54
CA ALA A 86 -13.63 -1.77 -2.38
C ALA A 86 -13.08 -3.14 -2.83
N LYS A 87 -12.25 -3.18 -3.87
CA LYS A 87 -11.61 -4.42 -4.35
C LYS A 87 -10.50 -4.91 -3.40
N VAL A 88 -9.69 -4.00 -2.87
CA VAL A 88 -8.65 -4.31 -1.87
C VAL A 88 -9.30 -4.74 -0.55
N PHE A 89 -10.32 -4.02 -0.08
CA PHE A 89 -11.10 -4.42 1.09
C PHE A 89 -11.82 -5.76 0.85
N GLY A 90 -12.41 -5.98 -0.33
CA GLY A 90 -13.04 -7.24 -0.68
C GLY A 90 -12.04 -8.41 -0.69
N ALA A 91 -10.84 -8.22 -1.26
CA ALA A 91 -9.79 -9.23 -1.24
C ALA A 91 -9.30 -9.54 0.18
N LEU A 92 -9.16 -8.50 1.03
CA LEU A 92 -8.81 -8.67 2.45
C LEU A 92 -9.93 -9.38 3.22
N VAL A 93 -11.19 -9.02 2.99
CA VAL A 93 -12.34 -9.68 3.62
C VAL A 93 -12.44 -11.13 3.16
N VAL A 94 -12.20 -11.45 1.89
CA VAL A 94 -12.18 -12.84 1.41
C VAL A 94 -11.03 -13.63 2.03
N GLN A 95 -9.87 -13.01 2.27
CA GLN A 95 -8.76 -13.64 3.01
C GLN A 95 -9.08 -13.83 4.50
N VAL A 96 -9.86 -12.93 5.10
CA VAL A 96 -10.31 -13.04 6.51
C VAL A 96 -11.48 -14.03 6.65
N VAL A 97 -12.32 -14.17 5.62
CA VAL A 97 -13.56 -14.97 5.62
C VAL A 97 -13.39 -16.34 4.95
N ARG A 98 -12.23 -16.66 4.38
CA ARG A 98 -11.81 -18.06 4.20
C ARG A 98 -11.05 -18.51 5.45
N PRO A 99 -11.73 -19.02 6.49
CA PRO A 99 -11.05 -19.91 7.40
C PRO A 99 -10.63 -21.12 6.55
N GLU A 100 -9.33 -21.36 6.56
CA GLU A 100 -8.79 -22.69 6.35
C GLU A 100 -9.70 -23.71 7.06
N LYS A 101 -10.04 -24.79 6.35
CA LYS A 101 -10.89 -25.89 6.82
C LYS A 101 -10.71 -26.14 8.32
N ALA A 102 -11.84 -26.11 9.02
CA ALA A 102 -11.95 -26.43 10.43
C ALA A 102 -11.05 -27.61 10.85
N PRO A 103 -10.14 -27.43 11.81
CA PRO A 103 -9.56 -28.56 12.51
C PRO A 103 -10.68 -29.23 13.31
N THR A 104 -10.82 -30.53 13.12
CA THR A 104 -11.66 -31.43 13.90
C THR A 104 -11.48 -31.14 15.40
N PRO A 105 -12.55 -30.93 16.19
CA PRO A 105 -12.39 -30.60 17.60
C PRO A 105 -11.79 -31.79 18.35
N LEU A 106 -10.56 -31.62 18.85
CA LEU A 106 -9.98 -32.49 19.86
C LEU A 106 -10.73 -32.27 21.18
N PRO A 107 -11.08 -33.34 21.92
CA PRO A 107 -11.73 -33.21 23.21
C PRO A 107 -10.73 -32.66 24.24
N GLY A 108 -10.95 -31.44 24.72
CA GLY A 108 -10.14 -30.86 25.81
C GLY A 108 -10.08 -29.33 25.93
N THR A 109 -10.70 -28.55 25.04
CA THR A 109 -10.59 -27.08 25.11
C THR A 109 -11.48 -26.46 26.19
N GLN A 110 -10.81 -26.05 27.25
CA GLN A 110 -11.25 -25.16 28.33
C GLN A 110 -11.95 -23.91 27.76
N ALA A 111 -13.14 -23.58 28.27
CA ALA A 111 -13.91 -22.41 27.85
C ALA A 111 -13.12 -21.10 28.07
N PRO A 112 -13.22 -20.12 27.16
CA PRO A 112 -12.54 -18.84 27.29
C PRO A 112 -12.98 -18.14 28.57
N ASN A 113 -12.02 -17.91 29.46
CA ASN A 113 -12.23 -17.14 30.68
C ASN A 113 -12.63 -15.70 30.34
N TRP A 114 -13.66 -15.19 31.01
CA TRP A 114 -14.19 -13.83 30.83
C TRP A 114 -13.10 -12.73 30.88
N GLY A 115 -12.02 -12.96 31.63
CA GLY A 115 -10.87 -12.05 31.68
C GLY A 115 -10.15 -11.85 30.34
N THR A 116 -10.09 -12.88 29.48
CA THR A 116 -9.45 -12.77 28.16
C THR A 116 -10.36 -12.03 27.17
N LEU A 117 -11.68 -12.24 27.26
CA LEU A 117 -12.67 -11.46 26.50
C LEU A 117 -12.61 -9.97 26.86
N LEU A 118 -12.48 -9.64 28.15
CA LEU A 118 -12.35 -8.25 28.61
C LEU A 118 -11.07 -7.59 28.06
N PHE A 119 -9.95 -8.30 28.07
CA PHE A 119 -8.67 -7.79 27.57
C PHE A 119 -8.64 -7.59 26.05
N ILE A 120 -9.33 -8.45 25.30
CA ILE A 120 -9.45 -8.33 23.84
C ILE A 120 -10.36 -7.15 23.45
N LEU A 121 -11.42 -6.90 24.23
CA LEU A 121 -12.37 -5.83 23.94
C LEU A 121 -11.93 -4.46 24.47
N LEU A 122 -11.05 -4.42 25.48
CA LEU A 122 -10.52 -3.18 26.08
C LEU A 122 -10.02 -2.13 25.07
N PRO A 123 -9.18 -2.46 24.06
CA PRO A 123 -8.73 -1.47 23.08
C PRO A 123 -9.85 -0.94 22.20
N VAL A 124 -10.85 -1.77 21.88
CA VAL A 124 -12.00 -1.39 21.05
C VAL A 124 -12.90 -0.44 21.83
N VAL A 125 -13.19 -0.75 23.09
CA VAL A 125 -14.00 0.11 23.96
C VAL A 125 -13.31 1.44 24.24
N ALA A 126 -11.99 1.45 24.43
CA ALA A 126 -11.23 2.68 24.62
C ALA A 126 -11.28 3.60 23.39
N VAL A 127 -11.21 3.04 22.18
CA VAL A 127 -11.33 3.82 20.93
C VAL A 127 -12.75 4.39 20.79
N ILE A 128 -13.78 3.60 21.07
CA ILE A 128 -15.18 4.06 21.01
C ILE A 128 -15.43 5.17 22.04
N ALA A 129 -14.94 5.02 23.27
CA ALA A 129 -15.10 6.02 24.32
C ALA A 129 -14.40 7.35 23.99
N VAL A 130 -13.22 7.29 23.36
CA VAL A 130 -12.49 8.50 22.94
C VAL A 130 -13.16 9.19 21.74
N ILE A 131 -13.71 8.43 20.79
CA ILE A 131 -14.47 8.98 19.66
C ILE A 131 -15.76 9.62 20.16
N LEU A 132 -16.54 8.94 21.01
CA LEU A 132 -17.77 9.50 21.58
C LEU A 132 -17.48 10.74 22.44
N GLY A 133 -16.42 10.71 23.26
CA GLY A 133 -16.01 11.86 24.07
C GLY A 133 -15.65 13.08 23.23
N ASN A 134 -14.93 12.89 22.13
CA ASN A 134 -14.55 13.98 21.22
C ASN A 134 -15.73 14.54 20.40
N VAL A 135 -16.69 13.69 20.03
CA VAL A 135 -17.89 14.13 19.29
C VAL A 135 -18.81 14.98 20.17
N VAL A 136 -18.97 14.59 21.45
CA VAL A 136 -19.83 15.32 22.39
C VAL A 136 -19.21 16.65 22.83
N ASN A 137 -17.88 16.73 22.97
CA ASN A 137 -17.23 17.92 23.53
C ASN A 137 -16.75 18.96 22.53
N SER A 138 -16.61 18.68 21.22
CA SER A 138 -15.81 19.58 20.37
C SER A 138 -16.26 19.84 18.94
N GLY A 139 -17.41 19.33 18.46
CA GLY A 139 -17.81 19.55 17.06
C GLY A 139 -16.69 19.13 16.08
N ALA A 140 -16.11 17.95 16.33
CA ALA A 140 -14.83 17.56 15.78
C ALA A 140 -14.83 17.47 14.24
N SER A 141 -13.80 18.07 13.62
CA SER A 141 -13.57 17.97 12.17
C SER A 141 -13.01 16.58 11.80
N LEU A 142 -13.29 16.15 10.57
CA LEU A 142 -12.86 14.86 10.01
C LEU A 142 -11.38 14.53 10.24
N GLY A 143 -10.52 15.56 10.34
CA GLY A 143 -9.09 15.41 10.55
C GLY A 143 -8.74 14.74 11.88
N THR A 144 -9.48 15.04 12.95
CA THR A 144 -9.23 14.45 14.28
C THR A 144 -9.57 12.96 14.27
N VAL A 145 -10.66 12.57 13.61
CA VAL A 145 -11.07 11.17 13.46
C VAL A 145 -10.03 10.38 12.66
N ALA A 146 -9.53 10.96 11.56
CA ALA A 146 -8.49 10.34 10.74
C ALA A 146 -7.18 10.12 11.53
N LEU A 147 -6.78 11.08 12.36
CA LEU A 147 -5.58 10.99 13.18
C LEU A 147 -5.68 9.89 14.25
N PHE A 148 -6.87 9.72 14.84
CA PHE A 148 -7.14 8.62 15.77
C PHE A 148 -7.07 7.24 15.11
N LEU A 149 -7.66 7.08 13.93
CA LEU A 149 -7.58 5.83 13.18
C LEU A 149 -6.14 5.49 12.80
N LEU A 150 -5.34 6.49 12.45
CA LEU A 150 -3.93 6.33 12.10
C LEU A 150 -3.10 5.86 13.30
N LEU A 151 -3.35 6.41 14.50
CA LEU A 151 -2.70 5.97 15.74
C LEU A 151 -3.10 4.53 16.13
N VAL A 152 -4.36 4.16 15.93
CA VAL A 152 -4.83 2.78 16.18
C VAL A 152 -4.14 1.80 15.24
N ALA A 153 -4.06 2.12 13.95
CA ALA A 153 -3.38 1.30 12.95
C ALA A 153 -1.88 1.16 13.26
N ALA A 154 -1.21 2.25 13.64
CA ALA A 154 0.20 2.25 14.02
C ALA A 154 0.46 1.38 15.26
N LYS A 155 -0.40 1.46 16.28
CA LYS A 155 -0.29 0.64 17.49
C LYS A 155 -0.50 -0.85 17.18
N PHE A 156 -1.44 -1.18 16.30
CA PHE A 156 -1.68 -2.56 15.87
C PHE A 156 -0.49 -3.12 15.07
N ALA A 157 0.07 -2.32 14.17
CA ALA A 157 1.26 -2.69 13.40
C ALA A 157 2.48 -2.94 14.31
N TRP A 158 2.65 -2.11 15.36
CA TRP A 158 3.71 -2.31 16.36
C TRP A 158 3.51 -3.61 17.14
N ALA A 159 2.29 -3.87 17.64
CA ALA A 159 1.98 -5.05 18.45
C ALA A 159 2.22 -6.38 17.68
N PHE A 160 2.09 -6.37 16.36
CA PHE A 160 2.37 -7.53 15.52
C PHE A 160 3.85 -7.69 15.15
N ARG A 161 4.63 -6.60 15.15
CA ARG A 161 6.08 -6.64 14.85
C ARG A 161 6.88 -7.38 15.93
N GLY A 162 6.42 -7.41 17.17
CA GLY A 162 7.12 -8.05 18.30
C GLY A 162 7.02 -9.58 18.36
N ARG A 163 6.12 -10.24 17.61
CA ARG A 163 5.86 -11.68 17.73
C ARG A 163 6.63 -12.59 16.77
N ARG A 164 7.45 -12.04 15.87
CA ARG A 164 8.26 -12.83 14.89
C ARG A 164 9.65 -13.26 15.39
N PHE A 165 10.00 -13.04 16.67
CA PHE A 165 11.33 -13.37 17.20
C PHE A 165 11.30 -14.15 18.53
N ARG A 166 10.47 -15.19 18.65
CA ARG A 166 10.76 -16.29 19.58
C ARG A 166 10.58 -17.62 18.86
N LYS A 167 11.72 -18.31 18.69
CA LYS A 167 11.85 -19.72 18.32
C LYS A 167 11.08 -20.60 19.30
#